data_AF-A0A1L9GZD5-F1
#
_entry.id   AF-A0A1L9GZD5-F1
#
_cell.length_a   1.000
_cell.length_b   1.000
_cell.length_c   1.000
_cell.angle_alpha   90.00
_cell.angle_beta   90.00
_cell.angle_gamma   90.00
#
_symmetry.space_group_name_H-M   'P 1'
#
loop_
_entity.id
_entity.type
_entity.pdbx_description
1 polymer ?
#
loop_
_entity_poly.entity_id
_entity_poly.type
_entity_poly.pdbx_seq_one_letter_code
_entity_poly.pdbx_strand_id
1 'polypeptide(L)'
;MANLNSAKTQKGTNEAMVKIPLSALRCIFRYPKENKIVCEISTDGIKRLNEAETLDEIINEARLDYALSNYKTFSSAKDLIAELHS
;
A
#
# COMPACT_ATOMS: atom_id res chain seq x y z
N MET A 1 -36.05 12.54 27.02
CA MET A 1 -34.65 12.14 27.26
C MET A 1 -34.21 11.24 26.12
N ALA A 2 -33.47 11.77 25.16
CA ALA A 2 -32.90 10.97 24.06
C ALA A 2 -31.38 11.09 24.16
N ASN A 3 -30.74 9.99 24.55
CA ASN A 3 -29.31 9.91 24.79
C ASN A 3 -28.62 9.54 23.47
N LEU A 4 -28.19 10.54 22.70
CA LEU A 4 -27.38 10.35 21.50
C LEU A 4 -25.93 10.13 21.93
N ASN A 5 -25.56 8.86 22.14
CA ASN A 5 -24.16 8.48 22.24
C ASN A 5 -23.51 8.70 20.88
N SER A 6 -22.79 9.82 20.76
CA SER A 6 -21.88 10.10 19.67
C SER A 6 -20.84 8.98 19.61
N ALA A 7 -21.02 8.08 18.64
CA ALA A 7 -20.02 7.08 18.30
C ALA A 7 -18.78 7.81 17.81
N LYS A 8 -17.83 8.04 18.72
CA LYS A 8 -16.48 8.49 18.36
C LYS A 8 -15.88 7.41 17.47
N THR A 9 -15.90 7.65 16.16
CA THR A 9 -15.13 6.89 15.19
C THR A 9 -13.67 7.13 15.53
N GLN A 10 -13.07 6.23 16.30
CA GLN A 10 -11.63 6.22 16.49
C GLN A 10 -11.03 5.97 15.11
N LYS A 11 -10.45 7.01 14.53
CA LYS A 11 -9.68 6.94 13.29
C LYS A 11 -8.53 5.97 13.59
N GLY A 12 -8.67 4.73 13.11
CA GLY A 12 -7.65 3.70 13.26
C GLY A 12 -6.32 4.29 12.81
N THR A 13 -5.32 4.22 13.69
CA THR A 13 -3.93 4.44 13.33
C THR A 13 -3.67 3.68 12.04
N ASN A 14 -3.32 4.38 10.95
CA ASN A 14 -2.92 3.78 9.68
C ASN A 14 -1.87 2.71 10.01
N GLU A 15 -2.26 1.44 9.96
CA GLU A 15 -1.34 0.34 10.15
C GLU A 15 -0.26 0.48 9.08
N ALA A 16 1.00 0.44 9.48
CA ALA A 16 2.11 0.46 8.53
C ALA A 16 1.99 -0.79 7.65
N MET A 17 1.49 -0.62 6.43
CA MET A 17 1.35 -1.72 5.49
C MET A 17 2.71 -2.06 4.91
N VAL A 18 3.23 -3.24 5.25
CA VAL A 18 4.47 -3.77 4.65
C VAL A 18 4.09 -4.51 3.38
N LYS A 19 4.60 -4.05 2.24
CA LYS A 19 4.44 -4.76 0.97
C LYS A 19 5.39 -5.95 0.95
N ILE A 20 4.83 -7.15 0.85
CA ILE A 20 5.60 -8.40 0.74
C ILE A 20 5.30 -9.04 -0.62
N PRO A 21 6.24 -9.00 -1.58
CA PRO A 21 6.06 -9.70 -2.84
C PRO A 21 6.09 -11.22 -2.61
N LEU A 22 5.08 -11.93 -3.10
CA LEU A 22 4.99 -13.39 -2.95
C LEU A 22 6.17 -14.13 -3.61
N SER A 23 6.79 -13.53 -4.62
CA SER A 23 8.00 -14.04 -5.27
C SER A 23 9.24 -14.00 -4.37
N ALA A 24 9.28 -13.13 -3.35
CA ALA A 24 10.38 -13.06 -2.40
C ALA A 24 10.24 -14.05 -1.23
N LEU A 25 9.09 -14.74 -1.13
CA LEU A 25 8.83 -15.75 -0.10
C LEU A 25 9.36 -17.11 -0.57
N ARG A 26 10.30 -17.67 0.18
CA ARG A 26 10.72 -19.06 0.02
C ARG A 26 9.86 -19.95 0.90
N CYS A 27 9.02 -20.78 0.30
CA CYS A 27 8.25 -21.77 1.04
C CYS A 27 9.20 -22.84 1.63
N ILE A 28 9.25 -22.95 2.96
CA ILE A 28 10.06 -23.97 3.66
C ILE A 28 9.20 -25.21 3.93
N PHE A 29 8.01 -25.02 4.51
CA PHE A 29 7.12 -26.11 4.88
C PHE A 29 5.66 -25.80 4.55
N ARG A 30 4.93 -26.83 4.16
CA ARG A 30 3.47 -26.79 4.02
C ARG A 30 2.85 -27.76 5.01
N TYR A 31 1.87 -27.29 5.77
CA TYR A 31 1.04 -28.10 6.65
C TYR A 31 -0.35 -28.22 6.03
N PRO A 32 -0.56 -29.19 5.12
CA PRO A 32 -1.81 -29.31 4.36
C PRO A 32 -3.03 -29.62 5.24
N LYS A 33 -2.83 -30.25 6.41
CA LYS A 33 -3.94 -30.51 7.36
C LYS A 33 -4.42 -29.27 8.09
N GLU A 34 -3.57 -28.25 8.22
CA GLU A 34 -3.89 -27.02 8.97
C GLU A 34 -4.09 -25.80 8.04
N ASN A 35 -3.99 -25.99 6.72
CA ASN A 35 -3.97 -24.90 5.72
C ASN A 35 -2.93 -23.80 6.04
N LYS A 36 -1.79 -24.19 6.61
CA LYS A 36 -0.70 -23.27 6.97
C LYS A 36 0.52 -23.51 6.10
N ILE A 37 1.20 -22.41 5.77
CA ILE A 37 2.44 -22.43 5.01
C ILE A 37 3.47 -21.62 5.79
N VAL A 38 4.65 -22.19 5.99
CA VAL A 38 5.81 -21.51 6.59
C VAL A 38 6.72 -21.07 5.46
N CYS A 39 6.88 -19.76 5.34
CA CYS A 39 7.76 -19.14 4.36
C CYS A 39 8.89 -18.39 5.08
N GLU A 40 10.08 -18.45 4.50
CA GLU A 40 11.22 -17.61 4.88
C GLU A 40 11.34 -16.46 3.89
N ILE A 41 11.78 -15.32 4.42
CA ILE A 41 12.07 -14.13 3.64
C ILE A 41 13.27 -13.40 4.23
N SER A 42 14.11 -12.86 3.34
CA SER A 42 15.21 -11.99 3.75
C SER A 42 14.66 -10.67 4.28
N THR A 43 14.98 -10.37 5.54
CA THR A 43 14.61 -9.11 6.18
C THR A 43 15.31 -7.91 5.53
N ASP A 44 16.53 -8.08 5.04
CA ASP A 44 17.27 -7.02 4.35
C ASP A 44 16.60 -6.63 3.02
N GLY A 45 16.07 -7.62 2.30
CA GLY A 45 15.31 -7.38 1.06
C GLY A 45 14.00 -6.63 1.33
N ILE A 46 13.26 -7.01 2.37
CA ILE A 46 12.00 -6.32 2.75
C ILE A 46 12.28 -4.87 3.15
N LYS A 47 13.33 -4.63 3.93
CA LYS A 47 13.67 -3.28 4.39
C LYS A 47 13.94 -2.33 3.23
N ARG A 48 14.69 -2.77 2.22
CA ARG A 48 14.95 -1.98 1.00
C ARG A 48 13.68 -1.74 0.19
N LEU A 49 12.82 -2.76 0.05
CA LEU A 49 11.56 -2.65 -0.68
C LEU A 49 10.54 -1.71 -0.02
N ASN A 50 10.66 -1.50 1.28
CA ASN A 50 9.77 -0.62 2.05
C ASN A 50 10.53 0.60 2.59
N GLU A 51 11.71 0.89 2.02
CA GLU A 51 12.44 2.10 2.34
C GLU A 51 11.61 3.31 1.87
N ALA A 52 11.64 4.38 2.65
CA ALA A 52 10.88 5.57 2.30
C ALA A 52 11.47 6.17 1.02
N GLU A 53 10.65 6.23 -0.03
CA GLU A 53 11.05 6.86 -1.28
C GLU A 53 11.32 8.34 -1.06
N THR A 54 12.42 8.81 -1.64
CA THR A 54 12.77 10.21 -1.69
C THR A 54 11.93 10.94 -2.73
N LEU A 55 11.81 12.27 -2.58
CA LEU A 55 11.08 13.09 -3.56
C LEU A 55 11.67 12.97 -4.98
N ASP A 56 12.98 12.81 -5.09
CA ASP A 56 13.64 12.64 -6.39
C ASP A 56 13.29 11.31 -7.06
N GLU A 57 13.15 10.23 -6.28
CA GLU A 57 12.67 8.94 -6.77
C GLU A 57 11.23 9.04 -7.26
N ILE A 58 10.34 9.66 -6.48
CA ILE A 58 8.94 9.90 -6.86
C ILE A 58 8.84 10.71 -8.16
N ILE A 59 9.65 11.77 -8.31
CA ILE A 59 9.65 12.60 -9.51
C ILE A 59 10.14 11.80 -10.73
N ASN A 60 11.16 10.95 -10.56
CA ASN A 60 11.67 10.12 -11.64
C ASN A 60 10.67 9.06 -12.08
N GLU A 61 9.96 8.43 -11.14
CA GLU A 61 8.86 7.50 -11.45
C GLU A 61 7.73 8.20 -12.20
N ALA A 62 7.30 9.38 -11.75
CA ALA A 62 6.27 10.15 -12.44
C ALA A 62 6.66 10.52 -13.88
N ARG A 63 7.94 10.79 -14.15
CA ARG A 63 8.45 11.03 -15.50
C ARG A 63 8.38 9.77 -16.37
N LEU A 64 8.69 8.61 -15.80
CA LEU A 64 8.57 7.32 -16.50
C LEU A 64 7.11 7.00 -16.81
N ASP A 65 6.20 7.18 -15.85
CA ASP A 65 4.76 6.99 -16.06
C ASP A 65 4.22 7.92 -17.15
N TYR A 66 4.66 9.18 -17.18
CA TYR A 66 4.31 10.11 -18.25
C TYR A 66 4.80 9.62 -19.62
N ALA A 67 6.04 9.15 -19.71
CA ALA A 67 6.60 8.60 -20.94
C ALA A 67 5.87 7.33 -21.41
N LEU A 68 5.38 6.52 -20.47
CA LEU A 68 4.59 5.31 -20.74
C LEU A 68 3.10 5.60 -20.97
N SER A 69 2.68 6.86 -20.95
CA SER A 69 1.27 7.27 -21.01
C SER A 69 0.39 6.66 -19.91
N ASN A 70 0.99 6.32 -18.77
CA ASN A 70 0.33 5.76 -17.59
C ASN A 70 -0.11 6.89 -16.65
N TYR A 71 -0.98 7.78 -17.11
CA TYR A 71 -1.50 8.89 -16.32
C TYR A 71 -2.98 9.17 -16.61
N LYS A 72 -3.67 9.76 -15.62
CA LYS A 72 -5.03 10.30 -15.78
C LYS A 72 -4.96 11.82 -15.89
N THR A 73 -5.69 12.36 -16.85
CA THR A 73 -5.90 13.81 -16.97
C THR A 73 -7.28 14.19 -16.48
N PHE A 74 -7.35 15.24 -15.68
CA PHE A 74 -8.62 15.82 -15.23
C PHE A 74 -8.75 17.22 -15.78
N SER A 75 -9.89 17.52 -16.38
CA SER A 75 -10.21 18.85 -16.92
C SER A 75 -10.76 19.80 -15.86
N SER A 76 -11.21 19.29 -14.71
CA SER A 76 -11.74 20.10 -13.62
C SER A 76 -11.13 19.71 -12.27
N ALA A 77 -10.92 20.71 -11.41
CA ALA A 77 -10.42 20.47 -10.06
C ALA A 77 -11.40 19.62 -9.22
N LYS A 78 -12.71 19.68 -9.51
CA LYS A 78 -13.71 18.87 -8.80
C LYS A 78 -13.52 17.37 -9.08
N ASP A 79 -13.24 17.01 -10.32
CA ASP A 79 -13.06 15.62 -10.73
C ASP A 79 -11.76 15.04 -10.16
N LEU A 80 -10.69 15.85 -10.11
CA LEU A 80 -9.45 15.48 -9.44
C LEU A 80 -9.66 15.22 -7.95
N ILE A 81 -10.36 16.13 -7.26
CA ILE A 81 -10.65 15.99 -5.83
C ILE A 81 -11.52 14.75 -5.57
N ALA A 82 -12.51 14.48 -6.43
CA ALA A 82 -13.36 13.30 -6.30
C ALA A 82 -12.56 11.98 -6.41
N GLU A 83 -11.61 11.89 -7.35
CA GLU A 83 -10.73 10.72 -7.51
C GLU A 83 -9.77 10.57 -6.31
N LEU A 84 -9.20 11.66 -5.79
CA LEU A 84 -8.28 11.60 -4.65
C LEU A 84 -8.95 11.16 -3.33
N HIS A 85 -10.28 11.26 -3.26
CA HIS A 85 -11.07 10.89 -2.08
C HIS A 85 -11.79 9.54 -2.22
N SER A 86 -11.69 8.85 -3.37
CA SER A 86 -12.26 7.52 -3.59
C SER A 86 -11.33 6.41 -3.08
#